data_AF-A0A0P4RGY0-F1
#
_entry.id   AF-A0A0P4RGY0-F1
#
_cell.length_a   1.000
_cell.length_b   1.000
_cell.length_c   1.000
_cell.angle_alpha   90.00
_cell.angle_beta   90.00
_cell.angle_gamma   90.00
#
_symmetry.space_group_name_H-M   'P 1'
#
loop_
_entity.id
_entity.type
_entity.pdbx_description
1 polymer ?
#
loop_
_entity_poly.entity_id
_entity_poly.type
_entity_poly.pdbx_seq_one_letter_code
_entity_poly.pdbx_strand_id
1 'polypeptide(L)'
;MWCTTRRANCPAWQREITPESLFKWVVEEAVPARPDAVFIAGNGLRAVGVIDALEQEFGLPVLTANQTLLWRTLHCAGVLNPQITGYGRLFGVVPA
;
A
#
# COMPACT_ATOMS: atom_id res chain seq x y z
N MET A 1 5.06 19.18 -9.55
CA MET A 1 4.77 18.34 -8.37
C MET A 1 5.99 17.47 -8.14
N TRP A 2 6.85 17.84 -7.19
CA TRP A 2 8.12 17.13 -6.93
C TRP A 2 7.81 15.97 -5.98
N CYS A 3 7.86 14.73 -6.46
CA CYS A 3 7.74 13.54 -5.61
C CYS A 3 9.07 13.33 -4.89
N THR A 4 9.16 13.73 -3.62
CA THR A 4 10.34 13.44 -2.78
C THR A 4 10.29 11.97 -2.34
N THR A 5 10.84 11.08 -3.17
CA THR A 5 10.92 9.65 -2.86
C THR A 5 11.93 9.40 -1.74
N ARG A 6 11.46 9.10 -0.53
CA ARG A 6 12.29 8.62 0.58
C ARG A 6 12.16 7.10 0.69
N ARG A 7 13.29 6.39 0.65
CA ARG A 7 13.32 4.93 0.87
C ARG A 7 13.54 4.64 2.36
N ALA A 8 12.60 3.95 2.98
CA ALA A 8 12.78 3.35 4.30
C ALA A 8 13.53 2.00 4.17
N ASN A 9 14.40 1.67 5.12
CA ASN A 9 15.07 0.36 5.15
C ASN A 9 14.10 -0.69 5.69
N CYS A 10 13.79 -1.70 4.86
CA CYS A 10 12.96 -2.83 5.28
C CYS A 10 13.67 -3.63 6.39
N PRO A 11 12.99 -4.00 7.50
CA PRO A 11 13.57 -4.82 8.55
C PRO A 11 14.10 -6.17 8.01
N ALA A 12 15.20 -6.66 8.57
CA ALA A 12 15.83 -7.92 8.15
C ALA A 12 14.96 -9.18 8.41
N TRP A 13 13.95 -9.09 9.29
CA TRP A 13 13.13 -10.20 9.77
C TRP A 13 11.78 -10.32 9.05
N GLN A 14 11.78 -10.27 7.71
CA GLN A 14 10.55 -10.22 6.91
C GLN A 14 9.55 -11.36 7.18
N ARG A 15 10.03 -12.53 7.63
CA ARG A 15 9.19 -13.70 7.94
C ARG A 15 8.29 -13.50 9.16
N GLU A 16 8.66 -12.59 10.06
CA GLU A 16 7.99 -12.35 11.34
C GLU A 16 7.17 -11.04 11.33
N ILE A 17 7.08 -10.36 10.18
CA ILE A 17 6.31 -9.13 10.06
C ILE A 17 4.81 -9.48 10.15
N THR A 18 4.20 -9.11 11.28
CA THR A 18 2.76 -9.13 11.48
C THR A 18 2.13 -7.88 10.86
N PRO A 19 0.83 -7.88 10.57
CA PRO A 19 0.13 -6.68 10.15
C PRO A 19 0.36 -5.51 11.12
N GLU A 20 0.29 -5.74 12.43
CA GLU A 20 0.43 -4.71 13.44
C GLU A 20 1.84 -4.10 13.44
N SER A 21 2.88 -4.93 13.33
CA SER A 21 4.27 -4.42 13.29
C SER A 21 4.56 -3.69 11.98
N LEU A 22 3.97 -4.13 10.87
CA LEU A 22 4.04 -3.43 9.59
C LEU A 22 3.37 -2.05 9.67
N PHE A 23 2.15 -1.98 10.23
CA PHE A 23 1.42 -0.73 10.41
C PHE A 23 2.27 0.28 11.19
N LYS A 24 2.75 -0.15 12.37
CA LYS A 24 3.56 0.70 13.25
C LYS A 24 4.82 1.21 12.53
N TRP A 25 5.54 0.32 11.86
CA TRP A 25 6.75 0.70 11.13
C TRP A 25 6.48 1.71 10.01
N VAL A 26 5.41 1.52 9.24
CA VAL A 26 5.05 2.48 8.18
C VAL A 26 4.71 3.84 8.76
N VAL A 27 3.98 3.90 9.88
CA VAL A 27 3.68 5.17 10.59
C VAL A 27 4.95 5.87 11.06
N GLU A 28 5.85 5.14 11.72
CA GLU A 28 7.13 5.69 12.21
C GLU A 28 7.99 6.28 11.09
N GLU A 29 8.01 5.65 9.91
CA GLU A 29 8.79 6.11 8.75
C GLU A 29 8.10 7.23 7.97
N ALA A 30 6.77 7.20 7.84
CA ALA A 30 6.00 8.13 7.01
C ALA A 30 5.79 9.49 7.68
N VAL A 31 5.49 9.53 8.99
CA VAL A 31 5.22 10.77 9.75
C VAL A 31 6.31 11.84 9.56
N PRO A 32 7.62 11.55 9.72
CA PRO A 32 8.65 12.56 9.52
C PRO A 32 8.84 12.95 8.05
N ALA A 33 8.48 12.07 7.10
CA ALA A 33 8.67 12.29 5.67
C ALA A 33 7.55 13.13 5.03
N ARG A 34 6.36 13.19 5.65
CA ARG A 34 5.15 13.87 5.13
C ARG A 34 4.90 13.54 3.64
N PRO A 35 4.75 12.26 3.29
CA PRO A 35 4.60 11.86 1.89
C PRO A 35 3.24 12.31 1.32
N ASP A 36 3.12 12.36 0.00
CA ASP A 36 1.83 12.49 -0.69
C ASP A 36 1.13 11.12 -0.90
N ALA A 37 1.90 10.03 -0.79
CA ALA A 37 1.45 8.64 -0.92
C ALA A 37 2.46 7.67 -0.29
N VAL A 38 1.99 6.51 0.17
CA VAL A 38 2.86 5.44 0.67
C VAL A 38 2.87 4.29 -0.32
N PHE A 39 4.06 3.80 -0.69
CA PHE A 39 4.20 2.60 -1.51
C PHE A 39 4.99 1.51 -0.79
N ILE A 40 4.31 0.41 -0.45
CA ILE A 40 4.88 -0.80 0.12
C ILE A 40 5.28 -1.75 -1.03
N ALA A 41 6.54 -1.64 -1.45
CA ALA A 41 7.05 -2.34 -2.62
C ALA A 41 7.27 -3.86 -2.42
N GLY A 42 7.36 -4.34 -1.17
CA GLY A 42 7.65 -5.75 -0.89
C GLY A 42 6.45 -6.67 -1.10
N ASN A 43 6.59 -7.70 -1.95
CA ASN A 43 5.55 -8.71 -2.20
C ASN A 43 5.47 -9.80 -1.11
N GLY A 44 6.52 -9.95 -0.29
CA GLY A 44 6.58 -10.88 0.84
C GLY A 44 5.93 -10.36 2.13
N LEU A 45 5.45 -9.12 2.14
CA LEU A 45 4.80 -8.50 3.30
C LEU A 45 3.30 -8.81 3.28
N ARG A 46 2.74 -9.16 4.44
CA ARG A 46 1.28 -9.35 4.63
C ARG A 46 0.58 -7.99 4.76
N ALA A 47 0.75 -7.14 3.75
CA ALA A 47 0.34 -5.74 3.79
C ALA A 47 -1.17 -5.54 3.61
N VAL A 48 -1.89 -6.51 3.02
CA VAL A 48 -3.32 -6.37 2.72
C VAL A 48 -4.12 -5.97 3.96
N GLY A 49 -3.86 -6.60 5.10
CA GLY A 49 -4.60 -6.36 6.34
C GLY A 49 -4.40 -4.97 6.96
N VAL A 50 -3.48 -4.15 6.44
CA VAL A 50 -3.20 -2.81 6.99
C VAL A 50 -3.47 -1.68 6.01
N ILE A 51 -3.84 -1.96 4.76
CA ILE A 51 -4.01 -0.90 3.74
C ILE A 51 -5.05 0.11 4.21
N ASP A 52 -6.27 -0.33 4.51
CA ASP A 52 -7.37 0.54 4.92
C ASP A 52 -7.02 1.34 6.18
N ALA A 53 -6.41 0.68 7.18
CA ALA A 53 -6.00 1.33 8.42
C ALA A 53 -4.96 2.43 8.17
N LEU A 54 -3.95 2.17 7.32
CA LEU A 54 -2.94 3.15 6.98
C LEU A 54 -3.52 4.32 6.17
N GLU A 55 -4.45 4.04 5.25
CA GLU A 55 -5.13 5.11 4.50
C GLU A 55 -5.96 6.01 5.41
N GLN A 56 -6.61 5.43 6.43
CA GLN A 56 -7.35 6.18 7.45
C GLN A 56 -6.42 7.01 8.35
N GLU A 57 -5.31 6.43 8.79
CA GLU A 57 -4.32 7.10 9.65
C GLU A 57 -3.70 8.32 8.97
N PHE A 58 -3.30 8.19 7.70
CA PHE A 58 -2.61 9.28 7.00
C PHE A 58 -3.55 10.21 6.22
N GLY A 59 -4.75 9.75 5.85
CA GLY A 59 -5.59 10.42 4.86
C GLY A 59 -5.05 10.35 3.43
N LEU A 60 -4.03 9.53 3.17
CA LEU A 60 -3.25 9.49 1.93
C LEU A 60 -3.27 8.09 1.29
N PRO A 61 -3.14 7.99 -0.05
CA PRO A 61 -3.22 6.70 -0.72
C PRO A 61 -2.07 5.78 -0.31
N VAL A 62 -2.41 4.52 -0.02
CA VAL A 62 -1.46 3.47 0.33
C VAL A 62 -1.50 2.41 -0.75
N LEU A 63 -0.38 2.25 -1.45
CA LEU A 63 -0.19 1.30 -2.53
C LEU A 63 0.71 0.16 -2.07
N THR A 64 0.37 -1.07 -2.43
CA THR A 64 1.24 -2.25 -2.26
C THR A 64 1.57 -2.86 -3.62
N ALA A 65 2.70 -3.55 -3.73
CA ALA A 65 3.05 -4.24 -4.98
C ALA A 65 1.97 -5.26 -5.38
N ASN A 66 1.49 -6.07 -4.43
CA ASN A 66 0.51 -7.12 -4.68
C ASN A 66 -0.87 -6.55 -5.09
N GLN A 67 -1.37 -5.52 -4.39
CA GLN A 67 -2.67 -4.92 -4.75
C GLN A 67 -2.63 -4.25 -6.12
N THR A 68 -1.53 -3.59 -6.45
CA THR A 68 -1.37 -2.86 -7.72
C THR A 68 -1.28 -3.83 -8.89
N LEU A 69 -0.56 -4.94 -8.70
CA LEU A 69 -0.48 -6.01 -9.70
C LEU A 69 -1.85 -6.65 -9.92
N LEU A 70 -2.58 -6.98 -8.85
CA LEU A 70 -3.93 -7.53 -8.95
C LEU A 70 -4.88 -6.58 -9.68
N TRP A 71 -4.91 -5.32 -9.25
CA TRP A 71 -5.72 -4.27 -9.87
C TRP A 71 -5.45 -4.14 -11.36
N ARG A 72 -4.18 -4.06 -11.79
CA ARG A 72 -3.84 -3.95 -13.22
C ARG A 72 -4.20 -5.21 -13.99
N THR A 73 -3.97 -6.39 -13.40
CA THR A 73 -4.28 -7.69 -14.03
C THR A 73 -5.77 -7.83 -14.31
N LEU A 74 -6.64 -7.45 -13.36
CA LEU A 74 -8.09 -7.48 -13.54
C LEU A 74 -8.55 -6.59 -14.70
N HIS A 75 -8.02 -5.37 -14.79
CA HIS A 75 -8.35 -4.47 -15.89
C HIS A 75 -7.85 -4.99 -17.24
N CYS A 76 -6.64 -5.54 -17.31
CA CYS A 76 -6.13 -6.20 -18.52
C CYS A 76 -6.98 -7.41 -18.94
N ALA A 77 -7.63 -8.09 -17.99
CA ALA A 77 -8.54 -9.20 -18.25
C ALA A 77 -9.98 -8.76 -18.59
N GLY A 78 -10.24 -7.45 -18.71
CA GLY A 78 -11.57 -6.90 -19.03
C GLY A 78 -12.51 -6.77 -17.83
N VAL A 79 -12.03 -6.96 -16.60
CA VAL A 79 -12.82 -6.72 -15.37
C VAL A 79 -12.66 -5.25 -14.97
N LEU A 80 -13.62 -4.42 -15.38
CA LEU A 80 -13.52 -2.95 -15.25
C LEU A 80 -14.01 -2.37 -13.91
N ASN A 81 -14.80 -3.12 -13.13
CA ASN A 81 -15.34 -2.64 -11.86
C ASN A 81 -15.39 -3.74 -10.77
N PRO A 82 -14.22 -4.31 -10.39
CA PRO A 82 -14.18 -5.37 -9.39
C PRO A 82 -14.65 -4.84 -8.02
N GLN A 83 -15.62 -5.53 -7.41
CA GLN A 83 -16.12 -5.20 -6.06
C GLN A 83 -15.23 -5.83 -4.98
N ILE A 84 -13.98 -5.36 -4.88
CA ILE A 84 -12.99 -5.85 -3.92
C ILE A 84 -12.88 -4.87 -2.75
N THR A 85 -13.18 -5.36 -1.55
CA THR A 85 -13.14 -4.59 -0.29
C THR A 85 -11.93 -4.99 0.55
N GLY A 86 -11.43 -4.09 1.41
CA GLY A 86 -10.28 -4.38 2.28
C GLY A 86 -8.90 -4.17 1.64
N TYR A 87 -8.85 -3.51 0.48
CA TYR A 87 -7.62 -3.28 -0.31
C TYR A 87 -7.37 -1.78 -0.58
N GLY A 88 -7.90 -0.91 0.28
CA GLY A 88 -7.84 0.53 0.14
C GLY A 88 -8.67 1.08 -1.02
N ARG A 89 -8.43 2.35 -1.32
CA ARG A 89 -9.17 3.10 -2.36
C ARG A 89 -8.82 2.69 -3.80
N LEU A 90 -7.75 1.91 -4.04
CA LEU A 90 -7.24 1.62 -5.39
C LEU A 90 -8.26 0.89 -6.27
N PHE A 91 -9.04 -0.05 -5.72
CA PHE A 91 -10.01 -0.81 -6.50
C PHE A 91 -11.26 0.00 -6.89
N GLY A 92 -11.44 1.20 -6.32
CA GLY A 92 -12.47 2.15 -6.73
C GLY A 92 -12.07 3.06 -7.89
N VAL A 93 -10.85 2.93 -8.45
CA VAL A 93 -10.38 3.75 -9.57
C VAL A 93 -10.08 2.93 -10.81
N VAL A 94 -10.32 3.52 -11.98
CA VAL A 94 -9.99 2.95 -13.30
C VAL A 94 -8.57 3.38 -13.68
N PRO A 95 -7.71 2.48 -14.21
CA PRO A 95 -6.40 2.84 -14.71
C PRO A 95 -6.50 3.88 -15.83
N ALA A 96 -5.64 4.89 -15.78
CA ALA A 96 -5.39 5.77 -16.92
C ALA A 96 -4.78 5.01 -18.11
#